data_AF-A0AA87U5A0-F1
#
_entry.id   AF-A0AA87U5A0-F1
#
_cell.length_a   1.000
_cell.length_b   1.000
_cell.length_c   1.000
_cell.angle_alpha   90.00
_cell.angle_beta   90.00
_cell.angle_gamma   90.00
#
_symmetry.space_group_name_H-M   'P 1'
#
loop_
_entity.id
_entity.type
_entity.pdbx_description
1 polymer ?
#
loop_
_entity_poly.entity_id
_entity_poly.type
_entity_poly.pdbx_seq_one_letter_code
_entity_poly.pdbx_strand_id
1 'polypeptide(L)'
;MDDQAEIAARASGLAEILAPRLSVVFCGLNPALTAHRDGHNFSNRSNRFWRVLHLAGFTPRLLRAEEEREMLRYGLGLTSAVSRPTKSASELTKRDYITAAPALEDKIRKLAPGNLAFLGKAAYAAISLRAHIEWGRQPNEFAGASVWVLPNPSGLNRAFDLTRLTEHYREVKLAVDRAAALIE
;
A
#
# COMPACT_ATOMS: atom_id res chain seq x y z
N MET A 1 -11.62 4.13 25.11
CA MET A 1 -10.20 4.01 24.71
C MET A 1 -10.01 4.03 23.19
N ASP A 2 -11.09 4.12 22.39
CA ASP A 2 -11.05 4.19 20.92
C ASP A 2 -10.90 5.62 20.36
N ASP A 3 -11.48 6.63 21.02
CA ASP A 3 -11.55 7.99 20.45
C ASP A 3 -10.19 8.65 20.23
N GLN A 4 -9.20 8.41 21.08
CA GLN A 4 -7.87 9.03 20.95
C GLN A 4 -7.06 8.45 19.77
N ALA A 5 -7.21 7.15 19.49
CA ALA A 5 -6.58 6.50 18.35
C ALA A 5 -7.25 6.92 17.04
N GLU A 6 -8.56 7.11 17.06
CA GLU A 6 -9.33 7.63 15.93
C GLU A 6 -9.06 9.11 15.66
N ILE A 7 -8.89 9.93 16.70
CA ILE A 7 -8.48 11.34 16.59
C ILE A 7 -7.04 11.47 16.06
N ALA A 8 -6.12 10.62 16.50
CA ALA A 8 -4.76 10.58 15.95
C ALA A 8 -4.72 10.12 14.47
N ALA A 9 -5.57 9.16 14.10
CA ALA A 9 -5.73 8.73 12.71
C ALA A 9 -6.36 9.83 11.82
N ARG A 10 -7.26 10.66 12.37
CA ARG A 10 -7.84 11.82 11.67
C ARG A 10 -6.82 12.95 11.47
N ALA A 11 -5.82 13.07 12.33
CA ALA A 11 -4.74 14.04 12.18
C ALA A 11 -3.74 13.70 11.05
N SER A 12 -3.72 12.47 10.51
CA SER A 12 -2.76 12.03 9.47
C SER A 12 -3.30 12.02 8.04
N GLY A 13 -4.48 12.60 7.76
CA GLY A 13 -4.94 12.87 6.40
C GLY A 13 -5.68 11.75 5.67
N LEU A 14 -5.67 10.51 6.16
CA LEU A 14 -6.62 9.41 5.87
C LEU A 14 -6.32 8.25 6.84
N ALA A 15 -7.33 7.43 7.14
CA ALA A 15 -7.17 6.33 8.08
C ALA A 15 -6.22 5.27 7.51
N GLU A 16 -5.05 5.15 8.14
CA GLU A 16 -4.23 3.95 7.98
C GLU A 16 -5.00 2.72 8.45
N ILE A 17 -4.76 1.59 7.79
CA ILE A 17 -5.42 0.32 8.11
C ILE A 17 -4.33 -0.67 8.44
N LEU A 18 -4.00 -0.76 9.72
CA LEU A 18 -2.83 -1.47 10.20
C LEU A 18 -3.15 -2.31 11.42
N ALA A 19 -2.53 -3.48 11.47
CA ALA A 19 -2.50 -4.37 12.62
C ALA A 19 -1.12 -5.07 12.66
N PRO A 20 -0.73 -5.65 13.81
CA PRO A 20 0.50 -6.43 13.88
C PRO A 20 0.47 -7.67 12.98
N ARG A 21 1.63 -8.05 12.42
CA ARG A 21 1.87 -9.31 11.70
C ARG A 21 0.94 -9.57 10.52
N LEU A 22 0.55 -8.51 9.81
CA LEU A 22 -0.19 -8.65 8.55
C LEU A 22 0.67 -9.33 7.49
N SER A 23 0.05 -10.15 6.64
CA SER A 23 0.70 -10.82 5.52
C SER A 23 1.23 -9.82 4.49
N VAL A 24 0.44 -8.78 4.16
CA VAL A 24 0.82 -7.72 3.22
C VAL A 24 0.29 -6.36 3.69
N VAL A 25 1.16 -5.35 3.68
CA VAL A 25 0.74 -3.94 3.78
C VAL A 25 0.98 -3.27 2.44
N PHE A 26 -0.07 -2.71 1.83
CA PHE A 26 0.06 -1.90 0.62
C PHE A 26 0.37 -0.45 0.99
N CYS A 27 1.44 0.08 0.41
CA CYS A 27 1.95 1.41 0.66
C CYS A 27 1.66 2.31 -0.54
N GLY A 28 0.64 3.16 -0.41
CA GLY A 28 0.38 4.23 -1.37
C GLY A 28 1.48 5.30 -1.35
N LEU A 29 1.49 6.20 -2.33
CA LEU A 29 2.45 7.31 -2.34
C LEU A 29 2.10 8.32 -1.24
N ASN A 30 0.87 8.82 -1.27
CA ASN A 30 0.28 9.69 -0.26
C ASN A 30 -1.26 9.67 -0.37
N PRO A 31 -1.97 10.18 0.65
CA PRO A 31 -3.42 10.31 0.59
C PRO A 31 -3.85 11.27 -0.53
N ALA A 32 -4.74 10.83 -1.41
CA ALA A 32 -5.36 11.72 -2.40
C ALA A 32 -6.42 12.60 -1.72
N LEU A 33 -6.50 13.88 -2.08
CA LEU A 33 -7.54 14.78 -1.53
C LEU A 33 -8.97 14.27 -1.75
N THR A 34 -9.23 13.57 -2.85
CA THR A 34 -10.54 12.95 -3.10
C THR A 34 -10.86 11.87 -2.10
N ALA A 35 -9.88 11.06 -1.72
CA ALA A 35 -10.06 10.03 -0.70
C ALA A 35 -10.29 10.69 0.67
N HIS A 36 -9.64 11.83 0.95
CA HIS A 36 -9.89 12.59 2.18
C HIS A 36 -11.34 13.12 2.24
N ARG A 37 -11.85 13.62 1.12
CA ARG A 37 -13.25 14.06 1.00
C ARG A 37 -14.24 12.89 1.16
N ASP A 38 -13.95 11.76 0.53
CA ASP A 38 -14.85 10.60 0.51
C ASP A 38 -14.72 9.75 1.79
N GLY A 39 -13.71 10.01 2.62
CA GLY A 39 -13.46 9.32 3.90
C GLY A 39 -12.79 7.95 3.78
N HIS A 40 -12.52 7.47 2.56
CA HIS A 40 -12.06 6.10 2.31
C HIS A 40 -10.91 6.03 1.31
N ASN A 41 -9.98 5.10 1.53
CA ASN A 41 -8.85 4.88 0.66
C ASN A 41 -9.31 4.37 -0.72
N PHE A 42 -8.70 4.93 -1.76
CA PHE A 42 -8.95 4.53 -3.16
C PHE A 42 -10.44 4.59 -3.59
N SER A 43 -11.23 5.48 -3.00
CA SER A 43 -12.67 5.67 -3.27
C SER A 43 -13.00 6.13 -4.70
N ASN A 44 -12.07 6.82 -5.37
CA ASN A 44 -12.32 7.38 -6.70
C ASN A 44 -12.62 6.26 -7.71
N ARG A 45 -13.73 6.38 -8.46
CA ARG A 45 -14.19 5.36 -9.44
C ARG A 45 -13.15 4.96 -10.49
N SER A 46 -12.22 5.85 -10.81
CA SER A 46 -11.13 5.58 -11.76
C SER A 46 -9.98 4.78 -11.12
N ASN A 47 -9.91 4.70 -9.79
CA ASN A 47 -8.93 3.90 -9.09
C ASN A 47 -9.35 2.43 -9.11
N ARG A 48 -8.39 1.56 -9.44
CA ARG A 48 -8.65 0.14 -9.67
C ARG A 48 -8.22 -0.74 -8.51
N PHE A 49 -7.76 -0.18 -7.39
CA PHE A 49 -7.15 -0.91 -6.27
C PHE A 49 -8.04 -2.05 -5.78
N TRP A 50 -9.27 -1.75 -5.38
CA TRP A 50 -10.23 -2.73 -4.85
C TRP A 50 -10.55 -3.84 -5.86
N ARG A 51 -10.67 -3.49 -7.14
CA ARG A 51 -10.91 -4.45 -8.21
C ARG A 51 -9.72 -5.36 -8.44
N VAL A 52 -8.51 -4.82 -8.48
CA VAL A 52 -7.26 -5.58 -8.63
C VAL A 52 -7.03 -6.48 -7.42
N LEU A 53 -7.29 -5.99 -6.21
CA LEU A 53 -7.16 -6.77 -4.97
C LEU A 53 -7.99 -8.05 -5.02
N HIS A 54 -9.27 -7.92 -5.40
CA HIS A 54 -10.15 -9.07 -5.58
C HIS A 54 -9.70 -9.99 -6.72
N LEU A 55 -9.43 -9.45 -7.91
CA LEU A 55 -9.05 -10.25 -9.07
C LEU A 55 -7.70 -10.97 -8.90
N ALA A 56 -6.80 -10.44 -8.08
CA ALA A 56 -5.54 -11.08 -7.71
C ALA A 56 -5.73 -12.19 -6.66
N GLY A 57 -6.92 -12.32 -6.07
CA GLY A 57 -7.27 -13.36 -5.12
C GLY A 57 -7.01 -13.00 -3.65
N PHE A 58 -6.69 -11.74 -3.34
CA PHE A 58 -6.47 -11.30 -1.95
C PHE A 58 -7.76 -11.28 -1.13
N THR A 59 -8.90 -11.05 -1.77
CA THR A 59 -10.21 -11.03 -1.12
C THR A 59 -11.20 -11.94 -1.87
N PRO A 60 -12.08 -12.67 -1.16
CA PRO A 60 -13.02 -13.60 -1.79
C PRO A 60 -14.10 -12.91 -2.63
N ARG A 61 -14.32 -11.61 -2.38
CA ARG A 61 -15.26 -10.75 -3.11
C ARG A 61 -14.64 -9.38 -3.37
N LEU A 62 -15.27 -8.62 -4.26
CA LEU A 62 -14.97 -7.20 -4.43
C LEU A 62 -15.44 -6.42 -3.18
N LEU A 63 -14.49 -5.82 -2.46
CA LEU A 63 -14.78 -4.86 -1.39
C LEU A 63 -15.05 -3.48 -1.99
N ARG A 64 -15.98 -2.74 -1.39
CA ARG A 64 -16.14 -1.30 -1.61
C ARG A 64 -15.14 -0.53 -0.72
N ALA A 65 -14.89 0.73 -1.05
CA ALA A 65 -13.94 1.54 -0.29
C ALA A 65 -14.38 1.74 1.17
N GLU A 66 -15.69 1.81 1.43
CA GLU A 66 -16.27 1.91 2.76
C GLU A 66 -16.04 0.64 3.60
N GLU A 67 -15.71 -0.47 2.95
CA GLU A 67 -15.43 -1.77 3.58
C GLU A 67 -13.93 -1.99 3.82
N GLU A 68 -13.11 -0.95 3.69
CA GLU A 68 -11.66 -1.01 3.80
C GLU A 68 -11.13 -1.58 5.13
N ARG A 69 -11.93 -1.60 6.21
CA ARG A 69 -11.50 -2.27 7.45
C ARG A 69 -11.62 -3.79 7.38
N GLU A 70 -12.42 -4.33 6.47
CA GLU A 70 -12.59 -5.79 6.31
C GLU A 70 -11.30 -6.46 5.84
N MET A 71 -10.44 -5.76 5.11
CA MET A 71 -9.19 -6.33 4.60
C MET A 71 -8.20 -6.75 5.70
N LEU A 72 -8.33 -6.24 6.93
CA LEU A 72 -7.59 -6.76 8.09
C LEU A 72 -7.92 -8.24 8.36
N ARG A 73 -9.15 -8.68 8.09
CA ARG A 73 -9.56 -10.09 8.25
C ARG A 73 -8.84 -11.03 7.29
N TYR A 74 -8.30 -10.49 6.21
CA TYR A 74 -7.55 -11.22 5.19
C TYR A 74 -6.03 -11.06 5.35
N GLY A 75 -5.57 -10.49 6.47
CA GLY A 75 -4.14 -10.25 6.72
C GLY A 75 -3.56 -9.11 5.88
N LEU A 76 -4.39 -8.15 5.46
CA LEU A 76 -3.99 -7.05 4.56
C LEU A 76 -4.12 -5.69 5.26
N GLY A 77 -3.23 -4.77 4.93
CA GLY A 77 -3.25 -3.41 5.46
C GLY A 77 -2.95 -2.32 4.42
N LEU A 78 -3.20 -1.07 4.81
CA LEU A 78 -2.93 0.14 4.03
C LEU A 78 -2.10 1.14 4.84
N THR A 79 -1.12 1.74 4.18
CA THR A 79 -0.36 2.90 4.66
C THR A 79 0.03 3.78 3.47
N SER A 80 0.70 4.90 3.73
CA SER A 80 1.30 5.74 2.70
C SER A 80 2.75 6.06 3.02
N ALA A 81 3.56 6.23 1.97
CA ALA A 81 4.96 6.61 2.11
C ALA A 81 5.12 8.03 2.64
N VAL A 82 4.22 8.94 2.25
CA VAL A 82 4.13 10.31 2.76
C VAL A 82 2.74 10.53 3.34
N SER A 83 2.64 11.08 4.55
CA SER A 83 1.35 11.35 5.22
C SER A 83 0.62 12.58 4.69
N ARG A 84 1.38 13.55 4.15
CA ARG A 84 0.83 14.81 3.62
C ARG A 84 -0.08 14.57 2.40
N PRO A 85 -1.37 14.97 2.44
CA PRO A 85 -2.23 14.91 1.28
C PRO A 85 -1.79 15.89 0.17
N THR A 86 -1.98 15.51 -1.10
CA THR A 86 -1.76 16.38 -2.27
C THR A 86 -2.87 16.21 -3.31
N LYS A 87 -3.03 17.18 -4.24
CA LYS A 87 -4.01 17.05 -5.34
C LYS A 87 -3.57 15.94 -6.31
N SER A 88 -2.26 15.83 -6.53
CA SER A 88 -1.64 14.81 -7.37
C SER A 88 -0.35 14.28 -6.74
N ALA A 89 -0.08 12.99 -6.95
CA ALA A 89 1.19 12.38 -6.56
C ALA A 89 2.41 13.00 -7.28
N SER A 90 2.19 13.72 -8.39
CA SER A 90 3.24 14.46 -9.09
C SER A 90 3.78 15.67 -8.30
N GLU A 91 3.08 16.10 -7.25
CA GLU A 91 3.54 17.16 -6.34
C GLU A 91 4.56 16.66 -5.30
N LEU A 92 4.76 15.35 -5.19
CA LEU A 92 5.74 14.77 -4.28
C LEU A 92 7.12 14.76 -4.92
N THR A 93 8.09 15.29 -4.18
CA THR A 93 9.50 15.25 -4.54
C THR A 93 10.19 14.03 -3.94
N LYS A 94 11.39 13.70 -4.44
CA LYS A 94 12.24 12.67 -3.81
C LYS A 94 12.51 12.98 -2.33
N ARG A 95 12.65 14.28 -1.98
CA ARG A 95 12.92 14.72 -0.61
C ARG A 95 11.74 14.48 0.33
N ASP A 96 10.50 14.58 -0.16
CA ASP A 96 9.31 14.24 0.64
C ASP A 96 9.38 12.77 1.10
N TYR A 97 9.69 11.85 0.19
CA TYR A 97 9.81 10.42 0.52
C TYR A 97 10.98 10.13 1.47
N ILE A 98 12.16 10.73 1.23
CA ILE A 98 13.32 10.54 2.10
C ILE A 98 13.03 11.05 3.51
N THR A 99 12.39 12.21 3.63
CA THR A 99 12.03 12.80 4.93
C THR A 99 11.01 11.96 5.68
N ALA A 100 10.06 11.33 4.97
CA ALA A 100 9.02 10.51 5.58
C ALA A 100 9.47 9.07 5.88
N ALA A 101 10.58 8.61 5.28
CA ALA A 101 11.05 7.23 5.38
C ALA A 101 11.25 6.73 6.83
N PRO A 102 11.84 7.49 7.76
CA PRO A 102 12.04 7.01 9.14
C PRO A 102 10.72 6.64 9.84
N ALA A 103 9.67 7.42 9.64
CA ALA A 103 8.36 7.15 10.25
C ALA A 103 7.71 5.89 9.65
N LEU A 104 7.88 5.66 8.34
CA LEU A 104 7.46 4.42 7.70
C LEU A 104 8.28 3.23 8.22
N GLU A 105 9.60 3.39 8.37
CA GLU A 105 10.50 2.34 8.86
C GLU A 105 10.13 1.91 10.28
N ASP A 106 9.93 2.86 11.19
CA ASP A 106 9.54 2.57 12.58
C ASP A 106 8.19 1.84 12.66
N LYS A 107 7.23 2.24 11.81
CA LYS A 107 5.93 1.58 11.72
C LYS A 107 6.04 0.14 11.23
N ILE A 108 6.80 -0.09 10.16
CA ILE A 108 6.98 -1.43 9.59
C ILE A 108 7.76 -2.32 10.55
N ARG A 109 8.81 -1.80 11.19
CA ARG A 109 9.58 -2.52 12.22
C ARG A 109 8.70 -2.92 13.40
N LYS A 110 7.85 -2.00 13.88
CA LYS A 110 6.97 -2.22 15.04
C LYS A 110 5.85 -3.21 14.74
N LEU A 111 5.22 -3.09 13.57
CA LEU A 111 4.07 -3.93 13.20
C LEU A 111 4.49 -5.26 12.59
N ALA A 112 5.74 -5.36 12.11
CA ALA A 112 6.35 -6.56 11.52
C ALA A 112 5.44 -7.28 10.51
N PRO A 113 4.95 -6.61 9.44
CA PRO A 113 4.25 -7.29 8.37
C PRO A 113 5.22 -8.18 7.58
N GLY A 114 4.73 -9.29 7.03
CA GLY A 114 5.56 -10.18 6.20
C GLY A 114 6.03 -9.49 4.90
N ASN A 115 5.16 -8.65 4.32
CA ASN A 115 5.44 -7.98 3.05
C ASN A 115 4.99 -6.51 3.07
N LEU A 116 5.79 -5.64 2.46
CA LEU A 116 5.47 -4.25 2.18
C LEU A 116 5.44 -4.02 0.66
N ALA A 117 4.27 -3.68 0.11
CA ALA A 117 4.07 -3.49 -1.32
C ALA A 117 3.88 -2.01 -1.67
N PHE A 118 4.90 -1.38 -2.25
CA PHE A 118 4.82 0.01 -2.74
C PHE A 118 4.02 0.12 -4.03
N LEU A 119 3.03 1.01 -4.06
CA LEU A 119 2.15 1.26 -5.21
C LEU A 119 2.76 2.33 -6.13
N GLY A 120 3.80 1.95 -6.84
CA GLY A 120 4.59 2.76 -7.77
C GLY A 120 6.06 2.83 -7.37
N LYS A 121 6.93 3.11 -8.35
CA LYS A 121 8.39 3.12 -8.14
C LYS A 121 8.89 4.31 -7.31
N ALA A 122 8.18 5.44 -7.33
CA ALA A 122 8.70 6.72 -6.83
C ALA A 122 9.15 6.68 -5.36
N ALA A 123 8.30 6.17 -4.47
CA ALA A 123 8.60 6.07 -3.05
C ALA A 123 9.81 5.16 -2.80
N TYR A 124 9.77 3.92 -3.31
CA TYR A 124 10.84 2.97 -3.07
C TYR A 124 12.17 3.38 -3.71
N ALA A 125 12.15 3.94 -4.93
CA ALA A 125 13.34 4.46 -5.59
C ALA A 125 14.01 5.59 -4.79
N ALA A 126 13.20 6.50 -4.23
CA ALA A 126 13.71 7.60 -3.41
C ALA A 126 14.31 7.09 -2.08
N ILE A 127 13.61 6.17 -1.41
CA ILE A 127 14.03 5.64 -0.09
C ILE A 127 15.24 4.71 -0.22
N SER A 128 15.29 3.87 -1.25
CA SER A 128 16.41 2.94 -1.50
C SER A 128 17.62 3.59 -2.17
N LEU A 129 17.51 4.87 -2.55
CA LEU A 129 18.53 5.62 -3.31
C LEU A 129 18.92 4.94 -4.63
N ARG A 130 18.01 4.19 -5.26
CA ARG A 130 18.22 3.50 -6.53
C ARG A 130 17.49 4.20 -7.67
N ALA A 131 18.22 4.43 -8.76
CA ALA A 131 17.66 5.04 -9.96
C ALA A 131 16.76 4.07 -10.75
N HIS A 132 17.14 2.79 -10.80
CA HIS A 132 16.43 1.75 -11.53
C HIS A 132 15.83 0.75 -10.54
N ILE A 133 14.50 0.65 -10.57
CA ILE A 133 13.71 -0.29 -9.77
C ILE A 133 12.89 -1.12 -10.73
N GLU A 134 12.98 -2.44 -10.64
CA GLU A 134 12.11 -3.36 -11.38
C GLU A 134 10.77 -3.55 -10.67
N TRP A 135 9.76 -3.98 -11.42
CA TRP A 135 8.49 -4.40 -10.82
C TRP A 135 8.66 -5.75 -10.10
N GLY A 136 7.81 -6.02 -9.11
CA GLY A 136 7.81 -7.27 -8.36
C GLY A 136 8.72 -7.22 -7.11
N ARG A 137 9.17 -8.40 -6.68
CA ARG A 137 9.94 -8.58 -5.44
C ARG A 137 11.31 -7.94 -5.55
N GLN A 138 11.69 -7.19 -4.53
CA GLN A 138 13.00 -6.56 -4.43
C GLN A 138 13.96 -7.44 -3.62
N PRO A 139 15.28 -7.35 -3.89
CA PRO A 139 16.27 -8.18 -3.20
C PRO A 139 16.50 -7.76 -1.74
N ASN A 140 16.17 -6.52 -1.39
CA ASN A 140 16.37 -5.98 -0.05
C ASN A 140 15.05 -5.88 0.70
N GLU A 141 15.12 -6.14 2.00
CA GLU A 141 14.01 -5.93 2.92
C GLU A 141 13.92 -4.46 3.35
N PHE A 142 12.76 -4.09 3.87
CA PHE A 142 12.52 -2.80 4.49
C PHE A 142 12.03 -3.03 5.92
N ALA A 143 12.88 -2.69 6.89
CA ALA A 143 12.58 -2.88 8.32
C ALA A 143 12.14 -4.32 8.70
N GLY A 144 12.72 -5.33 8.04
CA GLY A 144 12.40 -6.75 8.23
C GLY A 144 11.24 -7.29 7.37
N ALA A 145 10.57 -6.45 6.58
CA ALA A 145 9.54 -6.89 5.65
C ALA A 145 10.11 -7.13 4.24
N SER A 146 9.65 -8.19 3.56
CA SER A 146 9.93 -8.38 2.13
C SER A 146 9.30 -7.25 1.30
N VAL A 147 10.07 -6.67 0.39
CA VAL A 147 9.59 -5.53 -0.40
C VAL A 147 9.08 -5.95 -1.77
N TRP A 148 7.95 -5.39 -2.16
CA TRP A 148 7.38 -5.48 -3.50
C TRP A 148 7.16 -4.09 -4.08
N VAL A 149 7.37 -3.94 -5.38
CA VAL A 149 7.07 -2.71 -6.12
C VAL A 149 6.04 -3.04 -7.19
N LEU A 150 4.85 -2.47 -7.06
CA LEU A 150 3.71 -2.76 -7.92
C LEU A 150 3.33 -1.54 -8.76
N PRO A 151 2.79 -1.74 -9.97
CA PRO A 151 2.18 -0.65 -10.72
C PRO A 151 1.04 0.02 -9.93
N ASN A 152 0.99 1.34 -9.98
CA ASN A 152 0.00 2.12 -9.26
C ASN A 152 -1.41 1.94 -9.90
N PRO A 153 -2.46 1.66 -9.10
CA PRO A 153 -3.80 1.34 -9.62
C PRO A 153 -4.64 2.57 -10.02
N SER A 154 -4.12 3.79 -9.81
CA SER A 154 -4.78 5.05 -10.22
C SER A 154 -5.16 5.02 -11.70
N GLY A 155 -6.36 5.49 -12.05
CA GLY A 155 -6.81 5.58 -13.45
C GLY A 155 -5.95 6.51 -14.32
N LEU A 156 -5.11 7.36 -13.73
CA LEU A 156 -4.12 8.16 -14.45
C LEU A 156 -2.97 7.32 -15.01
N ASN A 157 -2.71 6.14 -14.44
CA ASN A 157 -1.72 5.21 -14.97
C ASN A 157 -2.27 4.48 -16.20
N ARG A 158 -1.96 5.01 -17.39
CA ARG A 158 -2.34 4.43 -18.70
C ARG A 158 -1.38 3.36 -19.21
N ALA A 159 -0.22 3.18 -18.57
CA ALA A 159 0.77 2.19 -18.99
C ALA A 159 0.38 0.75 -18.59
N PHE A 160 -0.55 0.62 -17.64
CA PHE A 160 -1.04 -0.66 -17.16
C PHE A 160 -2.57 -0.71 -17.25
N ASP A 161 -3.07 -1.67 -18.02
CA ASP A 161 -4.48 -2.05 -17.99
C ASP A 161 -4.80 -2.89 -16.73
N LEU A 162 -6.07 -3.25 -16.58
CA LEU A 162 -6.54 -4.02 -15.42
C LEU A 162 -5.88 -5.41 -15.35
N THR A 163 -5.66 -6.05 -16.51
CA THR A 163 -5.09 -7.39 -16.59
C THR A 163 -3.66 -7.39 -16.08
N ARG A 164 -2.80 -6.50 -16.59
CA ARG A 164 -1.41 -6.36 -16.17
C ARG A 164 -1.27 -5.92 -14.71
N LEU A 165 -2.16 -5.04 -14.24
CA LEU A 165 -2.23 -4.72 -12.80
C LEU A 165 -2.50 -5.99 -11.98
N THR A 166 -3.47 -6.80 -12.40
CA THR A 166 -3.86 -8.03 -11.70
C THR A 166 -2.74 -9.05 -11.68
N GLU A 167 -1.99 -9.21 -12.76
CA GLU A 167 -0.83 -10.11 -12.84
C GLU A 167 0.22 -9.78 -11.78
N HIS A 168 0.67 -8.52 -11.71
CA HIS A 168 1.65 -8.10 -10.70
C HIS A 168 1.17 -8.26 -9.26
N TYR A 169 -0.12 -8.03 -8.97
CA TYR A 169 -0.65 -8.22 -7.63
C TYR A 169 -0.79 -9.71 -7.30
N ARG A 170 -1.16 -10.54 -8.28
CA ARG A 170 -1.26 -11.99 -8.13
C ARG A 170 0.10 -12.63 -7.83
N GLU A 171 1.19 -12.11 -8.40
CA GLU A 171 2.55 -12.56 -8.06
C GLU A 171 2.83 -12.44 -6.56
N VAL A 172 2.42 -11.33 -5.93
CA VAL A 172 2.54 -11.14 -4.48
C VAL A 172 1.69 -12.17 -3.74
N LYS A 173 0.41 -12.33 -4.13
CA LYS A 173 -0.49 -13.29 -3.49
C LYS A 173 0.07 -14.71 -3.51
N LEU A 174 0.54 -15.16 -4.67
CA LEU A 174 1.13 -16.50 -4.83
C LEU A 174 2.41 -16.66 -4.01
N ALA A 175 3.24 -15.62 -3.88
CA ALA A 175 4.42 -15.68 -3.04
C ALA A 175 4.07 -15.74 -1.54
N VAL A 176 3.07 -14.98 -1.10
CA VAL A 176 2.56 -15.00 0.28
C VAL A 176 2.00 -16.37 0.62
N ASP A 177 1.19 -16.96 -0.26
CA ASP A 177 0.59 -18.28 -0.04
C ASP A 177 1.64 -19.38 0.04
N ARG A 178 2.66 -19.33 -0.83
CA ARG A 178 3.80 -20.27 -0.76
C ARG A 178 4.57 -20.13 0.55
N ALA A 179 4.78 -18.91 1.05
CA ALA A 179 5.48 -18.70 2.31
C ALA A 179 4.67 -19.22 3.51
N ALA A 180 3.35 -19.06 3.49
CA ALA A 180 2.46 -19.60 4.53
C ALA A 180 2.49 -21.14 4.55
N ALA A 181 2.43 -21.78 3.38
CA ALA A 181 2.47 -23.23 3.24
C ALA A 181 3.81 -23.89 3.63
N LEU A 182 4.88 -23.11 3.83
CA LEU A 182 6.18 -23.61 4.30
C LEU A 182 6.34 -23.55 5.83
N ILE A 183 5.42 -22.86 6.51
CA ILE A 183 5.42 -22.68 7.97
C ILE A 183 4.44 -23.67 8.64
N GLU A 184 3.51 -24.23 7.88
CA GLU A 184 2.62 -25.35 8.27
C GLU A 184 3.33 -26.70 8.11
#